data_AF-A0A7W9CYL6-F1
#
_entry.id   AF-A0A7W9CYL6-F1
#
_cell.length_a   1.000
_cell.length_b   1.000
_cell.length_c   1.000
_cell.angle_alpha   90.00
_cell.angle_beta   90.00
_cell.angle_gamma   90.00
#
_symmetry.space_group_name_H-M   'P 1'
#
loop_
_entity.id
_entity.type
_entity.pdbx_description
1 polymer ?
#
loop_
_entity_poly.entity_id
_entity_poly.type
_entity_poly.pdbx_seq_one_letter_code
_entity_poly.pdbx_strand_id
1 'polypeptide(L)' 'MFASNFPVDKLFGSYDEIMDAFKIITANYSPDERIALFHDNAARFYRI' A
#
# COMPACT_ATOMS: atom_id res chain seq x y z
N MET A 1 0.84 5.65 -4.04
CA MET A 1 2.00 4.80 -3.74
C MET A 1 1.93 4.41 -2.29
N PHE A 2 1.82 3.12 -2.01
CA PHE A 2 1.91 2.54 -0.68
C PHE A 2 3.34 2.09 -0.39
N ALA A 3 3.75 2.18 0.87
CA ALA A 3 4.95 1.55 1.40
C ALA A 3 4.72 1.21 2.88
N SER A 4 5.22 0.06 3.33
CA SER A 4 4.98 -0.44 4.70
C SER A 4 5.85 0.20 5.78
N ASN A 5 6.89 0.96 5.40
CA ASN A 5 7.93 1.48 6.30
C ASN A 5 8.60 0.38 7.18
N PHE A 6 8.49 -0.89 6.77
CA PHE A 6 9.09 -2.00 7.50
C PHE A 6 10.62 -1.98 7.31
N PRO A 7 11.42 -2.24 8.36
CA PRO A 7 11.06 -2.79 9.67
C PRO A 7 10.80 -1.77 10.78
N VAL A 8 10.70 -0.47 10.50
CA VAL A 8 10.45 0.55 11.54
C VAL A 8 9.06 0.36 12.14
N ASP A 9 8.05 0.17 11.30
CA ASP A 9 6.65 0.03 11.73
C ASP A 9 6.36 -1.31 12.44
N LYS A 10 7.32 -2.24 12.52
CA LYS A 10 7.19 -3.47 13.32
C LYS A 10 6.95 -3.19 14.81
N LEU A 11 7.25 -1.97 15.25
CA LEU A 11 6.97 -1.50 16.61
C LEU A 11 5.47 -1.31 16.87
N PHE A 12 4.65 -1.21 15.82
CA PHE A 12 3.23 -0.88 15.90
C PHE A 12 2.30 -1.94 15.28
N GLY A 13 2.85 -2.88 14.50
CA GLY A 13 2.09 -4.01 13.95
C GLY A 13 2.96 -4.95 13.12
N SER A 14 2.45 -6.15 12.88
CA SER A 14 3.02 -7.07 11.90
C SER A 14 2.86 -6.53 10.47
N TYR A 15 3.66 -7.06 9.55
CA TYR A 15 3.57 -6.68 8.14
C TYR A 15 2.16 -6.91 7.56
N ASP A 16 1.54 -8.04 7.92
CA ASP A 16 0.20 -8.41 7.45
C ASP A 16 -0.86 -7.46 8.01
N GLU A 17 -0.81 -7.11 9.30
CA GLU A 17 -1.72 -6.14 9.91
C GLU A 17 -1.64 -4.77 9.24
N ILE A 18 -0.42 -4.29 8.93
CA ILE A 18 -0.22 -3.04 8.20
C ILE A 18 -0.84 -3.16 6.80
N MET A 19 -0.53 -4.22 6.05
CA MET A 19 -1.02 -4.40 4.69
C MET A 19 -2.55 -4.50 4.64
N ASP A 20 -3.16 -5.22 5.57
CA ASP A 20 -4.61 -5.39 5.64
C ASP A 20 -5.33 -4.09 6.04
N ALA A 21 -4.76 -3.30 6.95
CA ALA A 21 -5.28 -1.97 7.28
C ALA A 21 -5.37 -1.10 6.02
N PHE A 22 -4.34 -1.08 5.18
CA PHE A 22 -4.36 -0.33 3.92
C PHE A 22 -5.41 -0.86 2.93
N LYS A 23 -5.62 -2.18 2.84
CA LYS A 23 -6.69 -2.76 2.00
C LYS A 23 -8.09 -2.35 2.49
N ILE A 24 -8.29 -2.24 3.80
CA ILE A 24 -9.56 -1.85 4.42
C ILE A 24 -9.87 -0.39 4.17
N ILE A 25 -8.94 0.53 4.47
CA ILE A 25 -9.18 1.98 4.32
C ILE A 25 -9.37 2.40 2.86
N THR A 26 -8.89 1.59 1.91
CA THR A 26 -9.04 1.81 0.46
C THR A 26 -10.17 0.98 -0.16
N ALA A 27 -11.02 0.35 0.65
CA ALA A 27 -12.06 -0.56 0.16
C ALA A 27 -13.05 0.10 -0.83
N ASN A 28 -13.34 1.38 -0.64
CA ASN A 28 -14.30 2.14 -1.45
C ASN A 28 -13.69 2.85 -2.66
N TYR A 29 -12.38 2.70 -2.88
CA TYR A 29 -11.74 3.23 -4.08
C TYR A 29 -12.17 2.40 -5.28
N SER A 30 -12.27 3.03 -6.44
CA SER A 30 -12.46 2.32 -7.70
C SER A 30 -11.29 1.34 -7.95
N PRO A 31 -11.49 0.29 -8.77
CA PRO A 31 -10.41 -0.64 -9.11
C PRO A 31 -9.16 0.07 -9.62
N ASP A 32 -9.32 1.07 -10.49
CA ASP A 32 -8.21 1.81 -11.09
C ASP A 32 -7.46 2.66 -10.06
N GLU A 33 -8.17 3.29 -9.11
CA GLU A 33 -7.54 4.03 -8.01
C GLU A 33 -6.73 3.11 -7.09
N ARG A 34 -7.23 1.90 -6.81
CA ARG A 34 -6.50 0.91 -6.00
C ARG A 34 -5.25 0.42 -6.72
N ILE A 35 -5.37 0.08 -8.01
CA ILE A 35 -4.22 -0.33 -8.82
C ILE A 35 -3.18 0.81 -8.88
N ALA A 36 -3.62 2.04 -9.09
CA ALA A 36 -2.74 3.20 -9.07
C ALA A 36 -2.06 3.39 -7.71
N LEU A 37 -2.76 3.17 -6.59
CA LEU A 37 -2.20 3.32 -5.25
C LEU A 37 -1.13 2.26 -4.94
N PHE A 38 -1.41 0.99 -5.23
CA PHE A 38 -0.59 -0.16 -4.85
C PHE A 38 0.45 -0.58 -5.91
N HIS A 39 0.32 -0.14 -7.17
CA HIS A 39 1.19 -0.56 -8.26
C HIS A 39 1.55 0.57 -9.25
N ASP A 40 0.61 1.06 -10.07
CA ASP A 40 0.96 1.78 -11.30
C ASP A 40 1.71 3.09 -11.05
N ASN A 41 1.41 3.80 -9.96
CA ASN A 41 2.17 5.00 -9.63
C ASN A 41 3.63 4.66 -9.32
N ALA A 42 3.90 3.58 -8.57
CA ALA A 42 5.26 3.15 -8.27
C ALA A 42 5.99 2.73 -9.55
N ALA A 43 5.34 1.91 -10.38
CA ALA A 43 5.86 1.47 -11.68
C ALA A 43 6.23 2.67 -12.56
N ARG A 44 5.33 3.64 -12.70
CA ARG A 44 5.55 4.84 -13.51
C ARG A 44 6.67 5.72 -12.98
N PHE A 45 6.70 6.01 -11.69
CA PHE A 45 7.68 6.95 -11.11
C PHE A 45 9.07 6.33 -10.98
N TYR A 46 9.17 5.04 -10.65
CA TYR A 46 10.44 4.33 -10.50
C TYR A 46 10.90 3.61 -11.78
N ARG A 47 10.08 3.57 -12.83
CA ARG A 47 10.37 2.89 -14.10
C ARG A 47 10.69 1.40 -13.93
N ILE A 48 9.85 0.73 -13.14
CA ILE A 48 9.90 -0.72 -12.87
C ILE A 48 8.78 -1.45 -13.60
#